data_AF-A0A848T784-F1
#
_entry.id   AF-A0A848T784-F1
#
_cell.length_a   1.000
_cell.length_b   1.000
_cell.length_c   1.000
_cell.angle_alpha   90.00
_cell.angle_beta   90.00
_cell.angle_gamma   90.00
#
_symmetry.space_group_name_H-M   'P 1'
#
loop_
_entity.id
_entity.type
_entity.pdbx_description
1 polymer ?
#
loop_
_entity_poly.entity_id
_entity_poly.type
_entity_poly.pdbx_seq_one_letter_code
_entity_poly.pdbx_strand_id
1 'polypeptide(L)' 'MGQLTLPGNPPVEILLRRSARAKRLSLRVSQLDGRVTLTLPNGVSNRQATDFASEKSDWIANALSK' A
#
# COMPACT_ATOMS: atom_id res chain seq x y z
N MET A 1 7.60 -9.83 6.80
CA MET A 1 7.26 -8.90 5.70
C MET A 1 5.80 -9.14 5.39
N GLY A 2 4.94 -8.12 5.50
CA GLY A 2 3.53 -8.28 5.16
C GLY A 2 3.37 -8.01 3.67
N GLN A 3 2.76 -8.92 2.93
CA GLN A 3 2.37 -8.72 1.55
C GLN A 3 0.86 -8.87 1.46
N LEU A 4 0.21 -7.93 0.80
CA LEU A 4 -1.24 -7.95 0.58
C LEU A 4 -1.45 -7.82 -0.92
N THR A 5 -2.10 -8.79 -1.54
CA THR A 5 -2.43 -8.71 -2.96
C THR A 5 -3.85 -8.19 -3.07
N LEU A 6 -4.04 -7.04 -3.71
CA LEU A 6 -5.38 -6.58 -4.08
C LEU A 6 -5.78 -7.24 -5.41
N PRO A 7 -6.97 -7.86 -5.50
CA PRO A 7 -7.52 -8.31 -6.76
C PRO A 7 -7.91 -7.08 -7.60
N GLY A 8 -6.98 -6.65 -8.45
CA GLY A 8 -7.21 -5.71 -9.54
C GLY A 8 -6.85 -6.38 -10.86
N ASN A 9 -7.28 -5.82 -11.98
CA ASN A 9 -6.76 -6.18 -13.29
C ASN A 9 -5.94 -4.98 -13.80
N PRO A 10 -4.60 -4.94 -13.63
CA PRO A 10 -3.69 -6.02 -13.20
C PRO A 10 -3.61 -6.25 -11.67
N PRO A 11 -3.19 -7.44 -11.21
CA PRO A 11 -3.08 -7.79 -9.79
C PRO A 11 -2.05 -6.89 -9.11
N VAL A 12 -2.44 -6.31 -7.97
CA VAL A 12 -1.64 -5.29 -7.30
C VAL A 12 -1.00 -5.85 -6.06
N GLU A 13 0.32 -6.00 -6.08
CA GLU A 13 1.08 -6.41 -4.89
C GLU A 13 1.34 -5.20 -3.98
N ILE A 14 0.73 -5.18 -2.80
CA ILE A 14 1.02 -4.21 -1.75
C ILE A 14 2.04 -4.78 -0.76
N LEU A 15 3.21 -4.16 -0.70
CA LEU A 15 4.27 -4.43 0.25
C LEU A 15 4.11 -3.54 1.49
N LEU A 16 3.90 -4.16 2.65
CA LEU A 16 3.82 -3.48 3.94
C LEU A 16 5.23 -3.27 4.51
N ARG A 17 5.70 -2.03 4.49
CA ARG A 17 7.01 -1.62 5.01
C ARG A 17 6.86 -0.84 6.31
N ARG A 18 7.29 -1.44 7.42
CA ARG A 18 7.39 -0.73 8.70
C ARG A 18 8.68 0.06 8.78
N SER A 19 8.60 1.30 9.22
CA SER A 19 9.76 2.17 9.36
C SER A 19 9.64 3.03 10.61
N ALA A 20 10.62 2.92 11.51
CA ALA A 20 10.73 3.79 12.69
C ALA A 20 10.92 5.27 12.31
N ARG A 21 11.41 5.56 11.10
CA ARG A 21 11.57 6.92 10.57
C ARG A 21 10.30 7.48 9.94
N ALA A 22 9.30 6.64 9.66
CA ALA A 22 8.04 7.12 9.09
C ALA A 22 7.22 7.80 10.18
N LYS A 23 6.82 9.05 9.93
CA LYS A 23 5.91 9.81 10.81
C LYS A 23 4.44 9.69 10.41
N ARG A 24 4.17 9.20 9.19
CA ARG A 24 2.83 9.10 8.61
C ARG A 24 2.71 7.87 7.70
N LEU A 25 1.48 7.47 7.42
CA LEU A 25 1.14 6.43 6.45
C LEU A 25 1.32 6.99 5.04
N SER A 26 2.10 6.29 4.21
CA SER A 26 2.37 6.68 2.83
C SER A 26 2.26 5.49 1.90
N LEU A 27 1.50 5.61 0.82
CA LEU A 27 1.46 4.65 -0.27
C LEU A 27 2.34 5.14 -1.42
N ARG A 28 3.11 4.23 -2.00
CA ARG A 28 3.91 4.47 -3.19
C ARG A 28 3.53 3.45 -4.26
N VAL A 29 3.08 3.90 -5.42
CA VAL A 29 2.79 3.06 -6.58
C VAL A 29 4.00 3.08 -7.51
N SER A 30 4.43 1.92 -7.98
CA SER A 30 5.46 1.76 -9.00
C SER A 30 4.75 1.45 -10.32
N GLN A 31 4.66 2.45 -11.21
CA GLN A 31 3.99 2.26 -12.52
C GLN A 31 4.76 1.28 -13.44
N LEU A 32 6.06 1.11 -13.24
CA LEU A 32 6.90 0.19 -14.01
C LEU A 32 6.55 -1.29 -13.80
N ASP A 33 6.15 -1.67 -12.59
CA ASP A 33 5.93 -3.08 -12.19
C ASP A 33 4.52 -3.31 -11.61
N GLY A 34 3.70 -2.26 -11.48
CA GLY A 34 2.38 -2.34 -10.84
C GLY A 34 2.42 -2.55 -9.32
N ARG A 35 3.61 -2.53 -8.69
CA ARG A 35 3.76 -2.76 -7.25
C ARG A 35 3.39 -1.54 -6.43
N VAL A 36 2.74 -1.78 -5.30
CA VAL A 36 2.42 -0.76 -4.31
C VAL A 36 3.20 -1.02 -3.04
N THR A 37 3.72 0.01 -2.40
CA THR A 37 4.40 -0.09 -1.10
C THR A 37 3.71 0.81 -0.11
N LEU A 38 3.16 0.23 0.95
CA LEU A 38 2.61 0.96 2.09
C LEU A 38 3.68 1.09 3.16
N THR A 39 4.17 2.31 3.36
CA THR A 39 5.09 2.64 4.45
C THR A 39 4.29 3.09 5.68
N LEU A 40 4.51 2.43 6.81
CA LEU A 40 3.85 2.73 8.08
C LEU A 40 4.85 2.92 9.24
N PRO A 41 4.56 3.84 10.19
CA PRO A 41 5.29 3.95 11.45
C PRO A 41 5.20 2.68 12.31
N ASN A 42 6.18 2.45 13.19
CA ASN A 42 6.16 1.30 14.11
C ASN A 42 4.98 1.30 15.08
N GLY A 43 4.46 2.48 15.45
CA GLY A 43 3.30 2.61 16.32
C GLY A 43 1.95 2.33 15.63
N VAL A 44 1.95 2.14 14.30
CA VAL A 44 0.72 1.84 13.55
C VAL A 44 0.46 0.34 13.55
N SER A 45 -0.76 -0.02 13.97
CA SER A 45 -1.24 -1.41 13.96
C SER A 45 -1.50 -1.91 12.54
N ASN A 46 -1.45 -3.23 12.34
CA ASN A 46 -1.80 -3.84 11.05
C ASN A 46 -3.20 -3.44 10.61
N ARG A 47 -4.13 -3.29 11.56
CA ARG A 47 -5.52 -2.90 11.28
C ARG A 47 -5.61 -1.52 10.63
N GLN A 48 -4.91 -0.52 11.17
CA GLN A 48 -4.82 0.80 10.54
C GLN A 48 -4.12 0.75 9.18
N ALA A 49 -3.15 -0.13 8.99
CA ALA A 49 -2.50 -0.30 7.70
C ALA A 49 -3.47 -0.87 6.65
N THR A 50 -4.27 -1.87 7.02
CA THR A 50 -5.30 -2.45 6.16
C THR A 50 -6.41 -1.45 5.87
N ASP A 51 -6.87 -0.72 6.89
CA ASP A 51 -7.89 0.32 6.77
C ASP A 51 -7.45 1.42 5.80
N PHE A 52 -6.23 1.95 5.99
CA PHE A 52 -5.65 2.95 5.09
C PHE A 52 -5.44 2.42 3.65
N ALA A 53 -5.04 1.16 3.50
CA ALA A 53 -4.92 0.53 2.18
C ALA A 53 -6.30 0.39 1.52
N SER A 54 -7.34 0.05 2.29
CA SER A 54 -8.71 -0.08 1.81
C SER A 54 -9.31 1.28 1.45
N GLU A 55 -9.10 2.33 2.23
CA GLU A 55 -9.52 3.70 1.89
C GLU A 55 -8.87 4.22 0.60
N LYS A 56 -7.67 3.73 0.30
CA LYS A 56 -6.90 4.13 -0.88
C LYS A 56 -7.00 3.13 -2.02
N SER A 57 -7.86 2.11 -1.93
CA SER A 57 -8.02 1.10 -2.99
C SER A 57 -8.43 1.74 -4.31
N ASP A 58 -9.36 2.69 -4.29
CA ASP A 58 -9.80 3.46 -5.47
C ASP A 58 -8.66 4.27 -6.09
N TRP A 59 -7.85 4.91 -5.24
CA TRP A 59 -6.69 5.66 -5.70
C TRP A 59 -5.63 4.73 -6.31
N ILE A 60 -5.38 3.56 -5.71
CA ILE A 60 -4.47 2.54 -6.23
C ILE A 60 -4.95 2.05 -7.60
N ALA A 61 -6.25 1.71 -7.71
CA ALA A 61 -6.85 1.26 -8.96
C ALA A 61 -6.72 2.32 -10.06
N ASN A 62 -6.98 3.59 -9.76
CA ASN A 62 -6.82 4.69 -10.71
C ASN A 62 -5.34 4.92 -11.10
N ALA A 63 -4.43 4.87 -10.13
CA ALA A 63 -2.99 5.03 -10.38
C ALA A 63 -2.40 3.95 -11.30
N LEU A 64 -3.03 2.78 -11.36
CA LEU A 64 -2.65 1.63 -12.20
C LEU A 64 -3.46 1.52 -13.49
N SER A 65 -4.58 2.22 -13.59
CA SER A 65 -5.43 2.26 -14.79
C SER A 65 -4.91 3.23 -15.88
N LYS A 66 -3.70 3.78 -15.73
CA LYS A 66 -3.13 4.79 -16.63
C LYS A 66 -2.02 4.24 -17.51
#